data_AF-A0A8S3E8R2-F1
#
_entry.id   AF-A0A8S3E8R2-F1
#
_cell.length_a   1.000
_cell.length_b   1.000
_cell.length_c   1.000
_cell.angle_alpha   90.00
_cell.angle_beta   90.00
_cell.angle_gamma   90.00
#
_symmetry.space_group_name_H-M   'P 1'
#
loop_
_entity.id
_entity.type
_entity.pdbx_description
1 polymer ?
#
loop_
_entity_poly.entity_id
_entity_poly.type
_entity_poly.pdbx_seq_one_letter_code
_entity_poly.pdbx_strand_id
1 'polypeptide(L)'
;MLNRDYVNGLIHADDAFTFLRCNRSSPAFWEMKKKELLAMFRQLGCPTIFLTLSAAETKWPELIVILTRVLENKHLVPFEGNRLEDKYIRVEFQFRGSSHIHVFIWLNNAPKYHKNNPKSIEQ
;
A
#
# COMPACT_ATOMS: atom_id res chain seq x y z
N MET A 1 -5.81 -27.74 -29.35
CA MET A 1 -7.08 -27.01 -29.09
C MET A 1 -7.46 -27.25 -27.64
N LEU A 2 -7.75 -26.20 -26.87
CA LEU A 2 -8.19 -26.36 -25.47
C LEU A 2 -9.59 -27.01 -25.43
N ASN A 3 -9.79 -27.97 -24.53
CA ASN A 3 -11.05 -28.70 -24.36
C ASN A 3 -12.14 -27.73 -23.85
N ARG A 4 -13.27 -27.64 -24.57
CA ARG A 4 -14.39 -26.75 -24.23
C ARG A 4 -15.04 -27.07 -22.88
N ASP A 5 -15.12 -28.34 -22.52
CA ASP A 5 -15.74 -28.76 -21.26
C ASP A 5 -14.87 -28.36 -20.06
N TYR A 6 -13.55 -28.42 -20.23
CA TYR A 6 -12.59 -27.94 -19.24
C TYR A 6 -12.65 -26.42 -19.08
N VAL A 7 -12.74 -25.68 -20.19
CA VAL A 7 -12.88 -24.21 -20.16
C VAL A 7 -14.20 -23.80 -19.51
N ASN A 8 -15.30 -24.50 -19.79
CA ASN A 8 -16.58 -24.25 -19.13
C ASN A 8 -16.51 -24.55 -17.63
N GLY A 9 -15.84 -25.63 -17.21
CA GLY A 9 -15.61 -25.94 -15.80
C GLY A 9 -14.89 -24.82 -15.04
N LEU A 10 -13.84 -24.25 -15.66
CA LEU A 10 -13.09 -23.11 -15.11
C LEU A 10 -13.94 -21.84 -14.93
N ILE A 11 -14.89 -21.58 -15.84
CA ILE A 11 -15.77 -20.42 -15.78
C ILE A 11 -16.81 -20.57 -14.67
N HIS A 12 -17.33 -21.78 -14.47
CA HIS A 12 -18.44 -22.02 -13.52
C HIS A 12 -18.01 -22.18 -12.06
N ALA A 13 -16.73 -22.47 -11.79
CA ALA A 13 -16.24 -22.78 -10.43
C ALA A 13 -15.53 -21.62 -9.71
N ASP A 14 -15.63 -20.37 -10.19
CA ASP A 14 -14.77 -19.24 -9.76
C ASP A 14 -13.25 -19.49 -9.92
N ASP A 15 -12.85 -20.65 -10.44
CA ASP A 15 -11.47 -21.07 -10.64
C ASP A 15 -10.76 -20.14 -11.63
N ALA A 16 -11.45 -19.72 -12.70
CA ALA A 16 -10.93 -18.71 -13.62
C ALA A 16 -10.69 -17.37 -12.93
N PHE A 17 -11.59 -16.93 -12.04
CA PHE A 17 -11.42 -15.70 -11.28
C PHE A 17 -10.26 -15.82 -10.28
N THR A 18 -10.15 -16.96 -9.62
CA THR A 18 -9.04 -17.31 -8.73
C THR A 18 -7.71 -17.29 -9.47
N PHE A 19 -7.64 -17.90 -10.65
CA PHE A 19 -6.45 -17.96 -11.49
C PHE A 19 -6.00 -16.56 -11.93
N LEU A 20 -6.96 -15.71 -12.31
CA LEU A 20 -6.66 -14.34 -12.77
C LEU A 20 -6.10 -13.44 -11.66
N ARG A 21 -6.20 -13.82 -10.38
CA ARG A 21 -5.54 -13.10 -9.27
C ARG A 21 -4.02 -13.01 -9.43
N CYS A 22 -3.37 -13.88 -10.21
CA CYS A 22 -1.93 -13.77 -10.46
C CYS A 22 -1.57 -12.71 -11.52
N ASN A 23 -2.53 -12.29 -12.35
CA ASN A 23 -2.32 -11.27 -13.37
C ASN A 23 -2.60 -9.88 -12.80
N ARG A 24 -1.55 -9.05 -12.64
CA ARG A 24 -1.64 -7.69 -12.08
C ARG A 24 -2.54 -6.74 -12.87
N SER A 25 -2.82 -7.04 -14.13
CA SER A 25 -3.73 -6.25 -14.97
C SER A 25 -5.18 -6.71 -14.86
N SER A 26 -5.48 -7.79 -14.15
CA SER A 26 -6.83 -8.35 -14.08
C SER A 26 -7.69 -7.65 -13.01
N PRO A 27 -9.02 -7.56 -13.23
CA PRO A 27 -9.94 -7.10 -12.19
C PRO A 27 -9.88 -7.96 -10.91
N ALA A 28 -9.66 -9.27 -11.04
CA ALA A 28 -9.58 -10.18 -9.89
C ALA A 28 -8.38 -9.89 -8.97
N PHE A 29 -7.22 -9.56 -9.55
CA PHE A 29 -6.06 -9.11 -8.78
C PHE A 29 -6.38 -7.81 -8.04
N TRP A 30 -6.99 -6.84 -8.72
CA TRP A 30 -7.33 -5.55 -8.11
C TRP A 30 -8.39 -5.67 -7.02
N GLU A 31 -9.37 -6.55 -7.18
CA GLU A 31 -10.35 -6.84 -6.13
C GLU A 31 -9.68 -7.46 -4.90
N MET A 32 -8.77 -8.42 -5.09
CA MET A 32 -7.99 -9.01 -4.00
C MET A 32 -7.17 -7.94 -3.27
N LYS A 33 -6.41 -7.10 -4.00
CA LYS A 33 -5.61 -6.02 -3.42
C LYS A 33 -6.44 -4.94 -2.71
N LYS A 34 -7.63 -4.64 -3.23
CA LYS A 34 -8.59 -3.76 -2.55
C LYS A 34 -9.07 -4.37 -1.24
N LYS A 35 -9.42 -5.67 -1.23
CA LYS A 35 -9.86 -6.38 -0.01
C LYS A 35 -8.75 -6.43 1.04
N GLU A 36 -7.51 -6.70 0.64
CA GLU A 36 -6.33 -6.63 1.52
C GLU A 36 -6.20 -5.24 2.17
N LEU A 37 -6.20 -4.17 1.37
CA LEU A 37 -6.07 -2.80 1.88
C LEU A 37 -7.24 -2.40 2.80
N LEU A 38 -8.47 -2.79 2.47
CA LEU A 38 -9.63 -2.58 3.34
C LEU A 38 -9.54 -3.37 4.66
N ALA A 39 -8.97 -4.57 4.64
CA ALA A 39 -8.73 -5.34 5.85
C ALA A 39 -7.69 -4.65 6.75
N MET A 40 -6.62 -4.11 6.16
CA MET A 40 -5.62 -3.30 6.87
C MET A 40 -6.27 -2.07 7.52
N PHE A 41 -7.10 -1.31 6.81
CA PHE A 41 -7.82 -0.16 7.41
C PHE A 41 -8.74 -0.58 8.56
N ARG A 42 -9.37 -1.75 8.48
CA ARG A 42 -10.24 -2.26 9.55
C ARG A 42 -9.46 -2.69 10.78
N GLN A 43 -8.27 -3.26 10.61
CA GLN A 43 -7.44 -3.78 11.70
C GLN A 43 -6.56 -2.69 12.34
N LEU A 44 -5.95 -1.84 11.52
CA LEU A 44 -4.96 -0.85 11.94
C LEU A 44 -5.54 0.57 12.05
N GLY A 45 -6.71 0.82 11.45
CA GLY A 45 -7.32 2.14 11.41
C GLY A 45 -6.73 3.05 10.33
N CYS A 46 -6.83 4.37 10.56
CA CYS A 46 -6.29 5.40 9.65
C CYS A 46 -4.76 5.27 9.54
N PRO A 47 -4.17 5.33 8.33
CA PRO A 47 -2.73 5.26 8.15
C PRO A 47 -2.11 6.54 8.71
N THR A 48 -0.96 6.41 9.35
CA THR A 48 -0.21 7.55 9.88
C THR A 48 0.29 8.45 8.76
N ILE A 49 0.78 7.84 7.67
CA ILE A 49 1.36 8.54 6.53
C ILE A 49 0.78 7.97 5.24
N PHE A 50 0.35 8.84 4.34
CA PHE A 50 0.05 8.52 2.95
C PHE A 50 0.97 9.34 2.03
N LEU A 51 1.71 8.66 1.16
CA LEU A 51 2.63 9.30 0.21
C LEU A 51 2.34 8.80 -1.20
N THR A 52 2.46 9.71 -2.16
CA THR A 52 2.56 9.38 -3.58
C THR A 52 3.90 9.89 -4.09
N LEU A 53 4.77 8.97 -4.48
CA LEU A 53 6.09 9.24 -5.02
C LEU A 53 6.06 8.99 -6.54
N SER A 54 6.76 9.80 -7.31
CA SER A 54 6.98 9.64 -8.73
C SER A 54 8.42 9.20 -9.01
N ALA A 55 8.79 9.11 -10.27
CA ALA A 55 10.19 8.92 -10.66
C ALA A 55 11.09 10.10 -10.26
N ALA A 56 10.56 11.31 -10.03
CA ALA A 56 11.34 12.50 -9.71
C ALA A 56 12.05 12.40 -8.36
N GLU A 57 11.43 11.73 -7.38
CA GLU A 57 11.95 11.58 -6.02
C GLU A 57 13.22 10.72 -5.97
N THR A 58 13.57 10.01 -7.05
CA THR A 58 14.85 9.28 -7.17
C THR A 58 16.07 10.21 -7.09
N LYS A 59 15.88 11.51 -7.35
CA LYS A 59 16.93 12.53 -7.26
C LYS A 59 17.09 13.12 -5.85
N TRP A 60 16.31 12.67 -4.87
CA TRP A 60 16.34 13.17 -3.51
C TRP A 60 16.88 12.11 -2.53
N PRO A 61 18.21 11.98 -2.37
CA PRO A 61 18.81 10.88 -1.62
C PRO A 61 18.45 10.90 -0.14
N GLU A 62 18.27 12.06 0.47
CA GLU A 62 17.85 12.21 1.87
C GLU A 62 16.47 11.59 2.10
N LEU A 63 15.52 11.86 1.20
CA LEU A 63 14.19 11.27 1.24
C LEU A 63 14.26 9.74 1.14
N ILE A 64 15.10 9.21 0.23
CA ILE A 64 15.27 7.76 0.07
C ILE A 64 15.85 7.13 1.33
N VAL A 65 16.86 7.76 1.95
CA VAL A 65 17.46 7.27 3.20
C VAL A 65 16.44 7.28 4.35
N ILE A 66 15.65 8.35 4.49
CA ILE A 66 14.59 8.45 5.50
C ILE A 66 13.55 7.35 5.28
N LEU A 67 13.02 7.21 4.06
CA LEU A 67 12.03 6.19 3.73
C LEU A 67 12.59 4.78 3.98
N THR A 68 13.84 4.52 3.61
CA THR A 68 14.47 3.21 3.82
C THR A 68 14.56 2.90 5.31
N ARG A 69 14.98 3.86 6.14
CA ARG A 69 15.03 3.69 7.60
C ARG A 69 13.65 3.39 8.18
N VAL A 70 12.60 4.11 7.76
CA VAL A 70 11.20 3.87 8.14
C VAL A 70 10.76 2.46 7.75
N LEU A 71 11.00 2.08 6.50
CA LEU A 71 10.54 0.80 5.94
C LEU A 71 11.27 -0.42 6.51
N GLU A 72 12.50 -0.23 6.99
CA GLU A 72 13.31 -1.26 7.64
C GLU A 72 13.18 -1.27 9.17
N ASN A 73 12.29 -0.43 9.73
CA ASN A 73 12.08 -0.30 11.17
C ASN A 73 13.39 0.01 11.96
N LYS A 74 14.33 0.68 11.31
CA LYS A 74 15.58 1.16 11.93
C LYS A 74 15.25 2.43 12.72
N HIS A 75 15.89 2.62 13.87
CA HIS A 75 15.63 3.73 14.80
C HIS A 75 15.31 5.05 14.09
N LEU A 76 14.05 5.48 14.18
CA LEU A 76 13.53 6.64 13.48
C LEU A 76 13.75 7.89 14.31
N VAL A 77 14.86 8.58 14.09
CA VAL A 77 14.98 9.99 14.46
C VAL A 77 14.38 10.80 13.30
N PRO A 78 13.29 11.58 13.47
CA PRO A 78 12.78 12.26 14.67
C PRO A 78 11.54 11.63 15.33
N PHE A 79 11.11 10.44 14.91
CA PHE A 79 9.92 9.76 15.43
C PHE A 79 10.27 8.78 16.56
N GLU A 80 11.02 9.24 17.57
CA GLU A 80 11.45 8.39 18.68
C GLU A 80 10.24 7.77 19.39
N GLY A 81 10.24 6.44 19.50
CA GLY A 81 9.13 5.68 20.09
C GLY A 81 8.04 5.22 19.11
N ASN A 82 8.04 5.71 17.86
CA ASN A 82 7.15 5.25 16.80
C ASN A 82 7.86 4.20 15.94
N ARG A 83 7.35 2.97 15.94
CA ARG A 83 7.83 1.80 15.19
C ARG A 83 6.86 1.52 14.06
N LEU A 84 7.37 0.98 12.96
CA LEU A 84 6.52 0.50 11.86
C LEU A 84 5.65 -0.67 12.34
N GLU A 85 4.33 -0.50 12.32
CA GLU A 85 3.37 -1.60 12.53
C GLU A 85 3.14 -2.36 11.23
N ASP A 86 2.75 -1.63 10.18
CA ASP A 86 2.54 -2.22 8.85
C ASP A 86 2.64 -1.16 7.74
N LYS A 87 2.74 -1.63 6.49
CA LYS A 87 2.81 -0.79 5.30
C LYS A 87 2.11 -1.44 4.11
N TYR A 88 1.50 -0.60 3.28
CA TYR A 88 0.99 -1.01 1.98
C TYR A 88 1.68 -0.18 0.88
N ILE A 89 2.23 -0.86 -0.13
CA ILE A 89 2.93 -0.21 -1.25
C ILE A 89 2.30 -0.68 -2.56
N ARG A 90 1.90 0.28 -3.40
CA ARG A 90 1.42 0.03 -4.77
C ARG A 90 2.29 0.78 -5.77
N VAL A 91 2.78 0.06 -6.77
CA VAL A 91 3.41 0.66 -7.95
C VAL A 91 2.39 0.72 -9.07
N GLU A 92 2.21 1.91 -9.65
CA GLU A 92 1.32 2.18 -10.77
C GLU A 92 2.12 2.73 -11.94
N PHE A 93 1.84 2.24 -13.15
CA PHE A 93 2.43 2.74 -14.37
C PHE A 93 1.37 3.54 -15.12
N GLN A 94 1.47 4.87 -15.06
CA GLN A 94 0.67 5.71 -15.94
C GLN A 94 1.25 5.56 -17.36
N PHE A 95 0.41 5.45 -18.38
CA PHE A 95 0.80 5.31 -19.81
C PHE A 95 1.64 6.49 -20.37
N ARG A 96 2.16 7.38 -19.52
CA ARG A 96 3.01 8.54 -19.82
C ARG A 96 4.49 8.35 -19.40
N GLY A 97 4.89 7.13 -19.08
CA GLY A 97 6.30 6.74 -19.04
C GLY A 97 7.03 6.85 -17.70
N SER A 98 6.36 7.25 -16.61
CA SER A 98 6.95 7.24 -15.26
C SER A 98 6.05 6.52 -14.28
N SER A 99 6.64 5.62 -13.48
CA SER A 99 5.91 4.93 -12.43
C SER A 99 5.64 5.86 -11.25
N HIS A 100 4.50 5.64 -10.61
CA HIS A 100 4.15 6.22 -9.32
C HIS A 100 4.08 5.13 -8.27
N ILE A 101 4.50 5.47 -7.05
CA ILE A 101 4.45 4.60 -5.89
C ILE A 101 3.51 5.26 -4.88
N HIS A 102 2.41 4.57 -4.57
CA HIS A 102 1.53 4.95 -3.47
C HIS A 102 1.89 4.13 -2.24
N VAL A 103 2.11 4.80 -1.12
CA VAL A 103 2.53 4.18 0.14
C VAL A 103 1.56 4.59 1.23
N PHE A 104 1.04 3.61 1.97
CA PHE A 104 0.41 3.79 3.27
C PHE A 104 1.34 3.21 4.34
N ILE A 105 1.54 3.94 5.43
CA ILE A 105 2.38 3.52 6.57
C ILE A 105 1.58 3.68 7.85
N TRP A 106 1.55 2.63 8.67
CA TRP A 106 1.04 2.65 10.03
C TRP A 106 2.21 2.60 11.00
N LEU A 107 2.33 3.63 11.83
CA LEU A 107 3.30 3.69 12.91
C LEU A 107 2.56 3.49 14.23
N ASN A 108 3.15 2.73 15.15
CA ASN A 108 2.65 2.68 16.51
C ASN A 108 2.82 4.06 17.16
N ASN A 109 1.96 4.37 18.15
CA ASN A 109 2.03 5.61 18.95
C ASN A 109 2.00 6.93 18.15
N ALA A 110 1.60 6.89 16.88
CA ALA A 110 1.51 8.06 16.03
C ALA A 110 0.61 9.15 16.66
N PRO A 111 0.96 10.44 16.50
CA PRO A 111 0.13 11.54 16.97
C PRO A 111 -1.28 11.44 16.40
N LYS A 112 -2.29 11.40 17.28
CA LYS A 112 -3.70 11.37 16.88
C LYS A 112 -4.22 12.81 16.83
N TYR A 113 -4.63 13.25 15.66
CA TYR A 113 -5.28 14.54 15.51
C TYR A 113 -6.66 14.52 16.18
N HIS A 114 -6.91 15.48 17.08
CA HIS A 114 -8.18 15.66 17.74
C HIS A 114 -8.73 17.03 17.38
N LYS A 115 -9.78 17.06 16.55
CA LYS A 115 -10.42 18.30 16.06
C LYS A 115 -10.78 19.31 17.16
N ASN A 116 -11.06 18.83 18.37
CA ASN A 116 -11.47 19.65 19.52
C ASN A 116 -10.31 20.04 20.46
N ASN A 117 -9.08 19.61 20.18
CA ASN A 117 -7.92 19.95 20.99
C ASN A 117 -6.90 20.71 20.13
N PRO A 118 -6.81 22.05 20.25
CA PRO A 118 -5.88 22.85 19.45
C PRO A 118 -4.41 22.45 19.68
N LYS A 119 -4.07 21.81 20.81
CA LYS A 119 -2.73 21.27 21.08
C LYS A 119 -2.36 20.03 20.27
N SER A 120 -3.30 19.40 19.55
CA SER A 120 -2.98 18.25 18.68
C SER A 120 -2.35 18.65 17.34
N ILE A 121 -2.17 19.96 17.11
CA ILE A 121 -1.54 20.53 15.90
C ILE A 121 -0.09 20.95 16.20
N GLU A 122 0.24 21.18 17.48
CA GLU A 122 1.55 21.61 17.95
C GLU A 122 2.22 20.48 18.75
N GLN A 123 2.94 19.60 18.05
CA GLN A 123 4.01 18.78 18.62
C GLN A 123 5.26 18.97 17.77
#